data_AF-W4LYI9-F1
#
_entry.id   AF-W4LYI9-F1
#
_cell.length_a   1.000
_cell.length_b   1.000
_cell.length_c   1.000
_cell.angle_alpha   90.00
_cell.angle_beta   90.00
_cell.angle_gamma   90.00
#
_symmetry.space_group_name_H-M   'P 1'
#
loop_
_entity.id
_entity.type
_entity.pdbx_description
1 polymer ?
#
loop_
_entity_poly.entity_id
_entity_poly.type
_entity_poly.pdbx_seq_one_letter_code
_entity_poly.pdbx_strand_id
1 'polypeptide(L)'
;MPGVKGSFTEQNVTFQYGEIDLGTNRGIRINDSAGRHSQEYKLSPNPHNDPWYNKHQTAFYNQAAHSIATLYFGGNSRLFPRYGKTINVNNIEYTLEAR
;
A
#
# COMPACT_ATOMS: atom_id res chain seq x y z
N MET A 1 1.32 -7.38 17.64
CA MET A 1 2.32 -6.29 17.45
C MET A 1 1.60 -5.11 16.83
N PRO A 2 1.92 -3.85 17.17
CA PRO A 2 1.29 -2.73 16.49
C PRO A 2 1.86 -2.67 15.07
N GLY A 3 1.08 -3.11 14.09
CA GLY A 3 1.46 -3.01 12.68
C GLY A 3 1.73 -1.55 12.30
N VAL A 4 2.56 -1.34 11.27
CA VAL A 4 2.89 0.00 10.76
C VAL A 4 1.60 0.73 10.39
N LYS A 5 1.49 2.01 10.76
CA LYS A 5 0.38 2.89 10.37
C LYS A 5 0.92 4.25 10.01
N GLY A 6 0.26 4.92 9.08
CA GLY A 6 0.62 6.28 8.70
C GLY A 6 -0.49 6.98 7.93
N SER A 7 -0.25 8.25 7.67
CA SER A 7 -1.13 9.07 6.83
C SER A 7 -0.30 10.12 6.11
N PHE A 8 -0.74 10.48 4.91
CA PHE A 8 -0.12 11.55 4.11
C PHE A 8 -1.21 12.25 3.30
N THR A 9 -0.90 13.45 2.82
CA THR A 9 -1.82 14.20 1.95
C THR A 9 -1.19 14.38 0.59
N GLU A 10 -1.94 14.03 -0.45
CA GLU A 10 -1.52 14.16 -1.85
C GLU A 10 -2.68 14.70 -2.67
N GLN A 11 -2.43 15.74 -3.48
CA GLN A 11 -3.44 16.42 -4.30
C GLN A 11 -4.75 16.76 -3.55
N ASN A 12 -4.64 17.27 -2.31
CA ASN A 12 -5.75 17.60 -1.42
C ASN A 12 -6.64 16.41 -0.97
N VAL A 13 -6.16 15.18 -1.13
CA VAL A 13 -6.76 13.97 -0.54
C VAL A 13 -5.80 13.45 0.51
N THR A 14 -6.29 13.29 1.75
CA THR A 14 -5.51 12.64 2.80
C THR A 14 -5.72 11.13 2.69
N PHE A 15 -4.64 10.38 2.59
CA PHE A 15 -4.66 8.92 2.60
C PHE A 15 -4.18 8.43 3.95
N GLN A 16 -4.85 7.43 4.48
CA GLN A 16 -4.42 6.69 5.65
C GLN A 16 -4.06 5.28 5.19
N TYR A 17 -2.99 4.74 5.74
CA TYR A 17 -2.54 3.39 5.44
C TYR A 17 -2.13 2.65 6.69
N GLY A 18 -2.16 1.33 6.60
CA GLY A 18 -1.66 0.45 7.64
C GLY A 18 -1.27 -0.91 7.11
N GLU A 19 -0.34 -1.54 7.81
CA GLU A 19 0.03 -2.92 7.60
C GLU A 19 -1.14 -3.86 7.95
N ILE A 20 -1.29 -4.91 7.12
CA ILE A 20 -2.12 -6.06 7.39
C ILE A 20 -1.21 -7.28 7.54
N ASP A 21 -1.36 -7.99 8.66
CA ASP A 21 -0.75 -9.30 8.85
C ASP A 21 -1.62 -10.38 8.23
N LEU A 22 -1.10 -11.12 7.26
CA LEU A 22 -1.77 -12.25 6.60
C LEU A 22 -1.15 -13.60 7.01
N GLY A 23 -0.43 -13.64 8.12
CA GLY A 23 0.22 -14.83 8.67
C GLY A 23 1.55 -15.11 7.97
N THR A 24 1.49 -15.64 6.75
CA THR A 24 2.71 -15.95 5.97
C THR A 24 3.14 -14.81 5.05
N ASN A 25 2.26 -13.83 4.80
CA ASN A 25 2.53 -12.68 3.93
C ASN A 25 2.13 -11.35 4.62
N ARG A 26 2.56 -10.24 4.03
CA ARG A 26 2.21 -8.88 4.44
C ARG A 26 1.32 -8.22 3.40
N GLY A 27 0.36 -7.46 3.91
CA GLY A 27 -0.54 -6.65 3.11
C GLY A 27 -0.54 -5.20 3.55
N ILE A 28 -1.21 -4.36 2.76
CA ILE A 28 -1.45 -2.96 3.06
C ILE A 28 -2.93 -2.67 2.94
N ARG A 29 -3.47 -2.01 3.97
CA ARG A 29 -4.76 -1.33 3.94
C ARG A 29 -4.50 0.13 3.59
N ILE A 30 -5.29 0.67 2.68
CA ILE A 30 -5.30 2.10 2.37
C ILE A 30 -6.74 2.62 2.30
N ASN A 31 -6.97 3.84 2.78
CA ASN A 31 -8.25 4.52 2.67
C ASN A 31 -8.06 6.00 2.41
N ASP A 32 -9.02 6.60 1.72
CA ASP A 32 -9.09 8.06 1.60
C ASP A 32 -9.72 8.68 2.87
N SER A 33 -9.42 9.95 3.12
CA SER A 33 -9.88 10.67 4.32
C SER A 33 -11.37 11.00 4.29
N ALA A 34 -11.97 10.95 3.11
CA ALA A 34 -13.42 10.96 2.99
C ALA A 34 -14.06 9.66 3.50
N GLY A 35 -13.25 8.61 3.75
CA GLY A 35 -13.69 7.29 4.18
C GLY A 35 -14.59 6.60 3.15
N ARG A 36 -14.63 7.11 1.92
CA ARG A 36 -15.51 6.64 0.85
C ARG A 36 -14.94 5.42 0.15
N HIS A 37 -13.61 5.35 0.12
CA HIS A 37 -12.88 4.29 -0.52
C HIS A 37 -11.89 3.72 0.49
N SER A 38 -11.95 2.41 0.69
CA SER A 38 -10.93 1.65 1.40
C SER A 38 -10.64 0.41 0.59
N GLN A 39 -9.37 0.03 0.57
CA GLN A 39 -8.91 -1.15 -0.15
C GLN A 39 -7.79 -1.83 0.62
N GLU A 40 -7.78 -3.15 0.53
CA GLU A 40 -6.78 -4.02 1.13
C GLU A 40 -6.09 -4.81 0.03
N TYR A 41 -4.77 -4.91 0.11
CA TYR A 41 -3.97 -5.66 -0.83
C TYR A 41 -3.02 -6.59 -0.10
N LYS A 42 -2.86 -7.79 -0.63
CA LYS A 42 -1.71 -8.65 -0.36
C LYS A 42 -0.58 -8.23 -1.32
N LEU A 43 0.64 -8.14 -0.82
CA LEU A 43 1.81 -7.76 -1.62
C LEU A 43 2.53 -9.01 -2.12
N SER A 44 2.88 -9.02 -3.41
CA SER A 44 3.55 -10.15 -4.08
C SER A 44 4.67 -9.61 -4.97
N PRO A 45 5.96 -9.96 -4.78
CA PRO A 45 6.48 -10.99 -3.88
C PRO A 45 6.28 -10.63 -2.40
N ASN A 46 6.41 -11.63 -1.52
CA ASN A 46 6.21 -11.43 -0.08
C ASN A 46 7.25 -10.45 0.50
N PRO A 47 6.84 -9.32 1.10
CA PRO A 47 7.76 -8.34 1.68
C PRO A 47 8.67 -8.90 2.78
N HIS A 48 8.28 -9.99 3.46
CA HIS A 48 9.17 -10.65 4.43
C HIS A 48 10.48 -11.16 3.82
N ASN A 49 10.46 -11.52 2.53
CA ASN A 49 11.63 -12.00 1.83
C ASN A 49 12.56 -10.86 1.39
N ASP A 50 12.14 -9.61 1.53
CA ASP A 50 12.95 -8.44 1.23
C ASP A 50 13.78 -8.03 2.46
N PRO A 51 15.12 -8.12 2.42
CA PRO A 51 15.98 -7.70 3.53
C PRO A 51 15.84 -6.22 3.88
N TRP A 52 15.47 -5.38 2.91
CA TRP A 52 15.26 -3.95 3.11
C TRP A 52 13.97 -3.70 3.88
N TYR A 53 12.86 -4.37 3.52
CA TYR A 53 11.60 -4.32 4.27
C TYR A 53 11.83 -4.59 5.76
N ASN A 54 12.58 -5.65 6.08
CA ASN A 54 12.83 -6.04 7.47
C ASN A 54 13.51 -4.95 8.33
N LYS A 55 14.25 -4.03 7.70
CA LYS A 55 14.92 -2.89 8.37
C LYS A 55 14.16 -1.57 8.23
N HIS A 56 13.27 -1.46 7.24
CA HIS A 56 12.66 -0.20 6.80
C HIS A 56 11.14 -0.28 6.66
N GLN A 57 10.46 -1.09 7.47
CA GLN A 57 9.01 -1.32 7.38
C GLN A 57 8.18 -0.03 7.25
N THR A 58 8.44 0.98 8.10
CA THR A 58 7.73 2.27 8.01
C THR A 58 7.93 2.97 6.67
N ALA A 59 9.15 3.01 6.15
CA ALA A 59 9.45 3.63 4.87
C ALA A 59 8.86 2.81 3.71
N PHE A 60 8.86 1.48 3.82
CA PHE A 60 8.22 0.59 2.87
C PHE A 60 6.72 0.89 2.72
N TYR A 61 5.97 0.91 3.83
CA TYR A 61 4.52 1.17 3.76
C TYR A 61 4.20 2.59 3.32
N ASN A 62 5.05 3.55 3.69
CA ASN A 62 4.93 4.92 3.19
C ASN A 62 5.07 4.97 1.65
N GLN A 63 6.15 4.39 1.10
CA GLN A 63 6.37 4.33 -0.34
C GLN A 63 5.27 3.55 -1.06
N ALA A 64 4.88 2.40 -0.52
CA ALA A 64 3.80 1.59 -1.08
C ALA A 64 2.49 2.39 -1.16
N ALA A 65 2.14 3.11 -0.10
CA ALA A 65 0.93 3.92 -0.06
C ALA A 65 0.98 5.08 -1.07
N HIS A 66 2.13 5.76 -1.21
CA HIS A 66 2.33 6.77 -2.25
C HIS A 66 2.21 6.19 -3.67
N SER A 67 2.80 5.03 -3.96
CA SER A 67 2.65 4.39 -5.26
C SER A 67 1.19 4.01 -5.57
N ILE A 68 0.45 3.54 -4.57
CA ILE A 68 -0.99 3.27 -4.72
C ILE A 68 -1.78 4.56 -4.95
N ALA A 69 -1.45 5.66 -4.27
CA ALA A 69 -2.09 6.95 -4.47
C ALA A 69 -1.80 7.52 -5.87
N THR A 70 -0.60 7.35 -6.41
CA THR A 70 -0.31 7.68 -7.81
C THR A 70 -1.25 6.94 -8.77
N LEU A 71 -1.52 5.65 -8.54
CA LEU A 71 -2.48 4.88 -9.34
C LEU A 71 -3.93 5.35 -9.13
N TYR A 72 -4.28 5.78 -7.91
CA TYR A 72 -5.60 6.35 -7.60
C TYR A 72 -5.88 7.63 -8.40
N PHE A 73 -4.87 8.48 -8.60
CA PHE A 73 -4.99 9.69 -9.43
C PHE A 73 -4.80 9.45 -10.93
N GLY A 74 -4.06 8.41 -11.32
CA GLY A 74 -3.79 8.07 -12.71
C GLY A 74 -4.97 7.41 -13.44
N GLY A 75 -6.00 6.96 -12.73
CA GLY A 75 -7.21 6.38 -13.31
C GLY A 75 -8.26 7.41 -13.73
N ASN A 76 -9.20 6.99 -14.59
CA ASN A 76 -10.36 7.81 -14.99
C ASN A 76 -11.37 8.08 -13.85
N SER A 77 -11.21 7.40 -12.71
CA SER A 77 -12.08 7.53 -11.55
C SER A 77 -11.18 7.51 -10.32
N ARG A 78 -11.44 8.41 -9.38
CA ARG A 78 -10.75 8.51 -8.08
C ARG A 78 -11.06 7.29 -7.22
N LEU A 79 -10.52 6.15 -7.61
CA LEU A 79 -10.75 4.83 -7.05
C LEU A 79 -9.41 4.13 -6.92
N PHE A 80 -9.27 3.35 -5.85
CA PHE A 80 -8.10 2.52 -5.68
C PHE A 80 -8.02 1.46 -6.81
N PRO A 81 -6.81 1.14 -7.30
CA PRO A 81 -6.65 0.16 -8.35
C PRO A 81 -7.27 -1.19 -7.96
N ARG A 82 -7.82 -1.90 -8.95
CA ARG A 82 -8.18 -3.31 -8.76
C ARG A 82 -6.92 -4.17 -8.72
N TYR A 83 -7.08 -5.42 -8.29
CA TYR A 83 -5.99 -6.39 -8.18
C TYR A 83 -5.27 -6.61 -9.53
N GLY A 84 -4.01 -7.05 -9.47
CA GLY A 84 -3.15 -7.29 -10.63
C GLY A 84 -2.41 -6.06 -11.14
N LYS A 85 -2.52 -4.92 -10.44
CA LYS A 85 -1.67 -3.74 -10.69
C LYS A 85 -0.36 -3.85 -9.94
N THR A 86 0.70 -3.29 -10.50
CA THR A 86 2.02 -3.27 -9.87
C THR A 86 2.32 -1.90 -9.28
N ILE A 87 3.07 -1.90 -8.19
CA ILE A 87 3.64 -0.73 -7.53
C ILE A 87 5.14 -0.94 -7.35
N ASN A 88 5.91 0.14 -7.27
CA ASN A 88 7.35 0.05 -7.05
C ASN A 88 7.68 0.55 -5.65
N VAL A 89 8.35 -0.28 -4.85
CA VAL A 89 8.81 0.08 -3.51
C VAL A 89 10.29 -0.28 -3.42
N ASN A 90 11.14 0.71 -3.14
CA ASN A 90 12.60 0.52 -3.07
C ASN A 90 13.18 -0.22 -4.31
N ASN A 91 12.78 0.17 -5.51
CA ASN A 91 13.19 -0.44 -6.79
C ASN A 91 12.75 -1.90 -6.97
N ILE A 92 11.86 -2.42 -6.13
CA ILE A 92 11.26 -3.74 -6.26
C ILE A 92 9.81 -3.56 -6.70
N GLU A 93 9.40 -4.30 -7.73
CA GLU A 93 8.03 -4.32 -8.19
C GLU A 93 7.20 -5.29 -7.34
N TYR A 94 6.09 -4.80 -6.79
CA TYR A 94 5.10 -5.58 -6.05
C TYR A 94 3.76 -5.54 -6.77
N THR A 95 3.17 -6.70 -7.00
CA THR A 95 1.81 -6.89 -7.47
C THR A 95 0.84 -6.77 -6.30
N LEU A 96 -0.21 -5.98 -6.51
CA LEU A 96 -1.35 -5.83 -5.62
C LEU A 96 -2.33 -6.99 -5.84
N GLU A 97 -2.32 -7.98 -4.97
CA GLU A 97 -3.21 -9.14 -5.03
C GLU A 97 -4.38 -9.02 -4.05
N ALA A 98 -5.40 -9.84 -4.29
CA ALA A 98 -6.43 -10.07 -3.29
C ALA A 98 -5.83 -10.77 -2.04
N ARG A 99 -6.37 -10.42 -0.88
CA ARG A 99 -6.06 -11.07 0.40
C ARG A 99 -6.37 -12.57 0.36
#